data_AF-A0A7X8ID02-F1
#
_entry.id   AF-A0A7X8ID02-F1
#
_cell.length_a   1.000
_cell.length_b   1.000
_cell.length_c   1.000
_cell.angle_alpha   90.00
_cell.angle_beta   90.00
_cell.angle_gamma   90.00
#
_symmetry.space_group_name_H-M   'P 1'
#
loop_
_entity.id
_entity.type
_entity.pdbx_description
1 polymer ?
#
loop_
_entity_poly.entity_id
_entity_poly.type
_entity_poly.pdbx_seq_one_letter_code
_entity_poly.pdbx_strand_id
1 'polypeptide(L)' 'LEVEPPITETAKRRIAFYEKQGFYLNGYPYKQPPLRKGNPWIPLMLMSWPSPISRETFENYQKLLYERVYKSYI' A
#
# COMPACT_ATOMS: atom_id res chain seq x y z
N LEU A 1 -4.46 0.67 4.17
CA LEU A 1 -3.33 0.02 4.86
C LEU A 1 -2.26 -0.32 3.84
N GLU A 2 -1.00 -0.02 4.10
CA GLU A 2 0.13 -0.41 3.24
C GLU A 2 0.69 -1.76 3.71
N VAL A 3 0.95 -2.70 2.79
CA VAL A 3 1.53 -4.02 3.07
C VAL A 3 2.59 -4.39 2.04
N GLU A 4 3.56 -5.24 2.43
CA GLU A 4 4.50 -5.82 1.48
C GLU A 4 3.77 -6.70 0.46
N PRO A 5 4.25 -6.77 -0.79
CA PRO A 5 3.71 -7.73 -1.76
C PRO A 5 3.84 -9.17 -1.24
N PRO A 6 2.93 -10.09 -1.62
CA PRO A 6 2.88 -11.47 -1.12
C PRO A 6 4.02 -12.38 -1.67
N ILE A 7 5.26 -11.89 -1.66
CA ILE A 7 6.46 -12.58 -2.15
C ILE A 7 7.02 -13.50 -1.06
N THR A 8 7.08 -13.03 0.19
CA THR A 8 7.60 -13.80 1.33
C THR A 8 6.48 -14.44 2.13
N GLU A 9 6.78 -15.53 2.85
CA GLU A 9 5.80 -16.17 3.74
C GLU A 9 5.31 -15.24 4.85
N THR A 10 6.17 -14.36 5.36
CA THR A 10 5.80 -13.34 6.34
C THR A 10 4.80 -12.34 5.75
N ALA A 11 5.04 -11.85 4.52
CA ALA A 11 4.13 -10.93 3.84
C ALA A 11 2.77 -11.59 3.55
N LYS A 12 2.76 -12.84 3.07
CA LYS A 12 1.54 -13.63 2.86
C LYS A 12 0.73 -13.79 4.16
N ARG A 13 1.38 -14.15 5.26
CA ARG A 13 0.71 -14.28 6.58
C ARG A 13 0.15 -12.94 7.07
N ARG A 14 0.86 -11.83 6.84
CA ARG A 14 0.39 -10.48 7.19
C ARG A 14 -0.85 -10.11 6.38
N ILE A 15 -0.85 -10.34 5.07
CA ILE A 15 -2.02 -10.12 4.21
C ILE A 15 -3.21 -10.96 4.70
N ALA A 16 -3.01 -12.27 4.88
CA ALA A 16 -4.06 -13.17 5.35
C ALA A 16 -4.62 -12.79 6.73
N PHE A 17 -3.80 -12.22 7.61
CA PHE A 17 -4.27 -11.67 8.88
C PHE A 17 -5.29 -10.54 8.66
N TYR A 18 -5.00 -9.58 7.78
CA TYR A 18 -5.90 -8.47 7.50
C TYR A 18 -7.13 -8.89 6.69
N GLU A 19 -7.00 -9.85 5.78
CA GLU A 19 -8.16 -10.42 5.08
C GLU A 19 -9.16 -11.06 6.05
N LYS A 20 -8.67 -11.76 7.08
CA LYS A 20 -9.53 -12.29 8.17
C LYS A 20 -10.25 -11.19 8.97
N GLN A 21 -9.70 -9.97 9.00
CA GLN A 21 -10.34 -8.81 9.61
C GLN A 21 -11.25 -8.04 8.63
N GLY A 22 -11.49 -8.59 7.43
CA GLY A 22 -12.37 -8.01 6.41
C GLY A 22 -11.71 -7.00 5.48
N PHE A 23 -10.37 -6.87 5.50
CA PHE A 23 -9.67 -6.05 4.51
C PHE A 23 -9.55 -6.77 3.16
N TYR A 24 -9.47 -5.99 2.10
CA TYR A 24 -9.33 -6.46 0.72
C TYR A 24 -7.97 -6.02 0.19
N LEU A 25 -7.17 -6.97 -0.32
CA LEU A 25 -5.94 -6.66 -1.03
C LEU A 25 -6.27 -6.09 -2.42
N ASN A 26 -5.77 -4.90 -2.73
CA ASN A 26 -5.99 -4.27 -4.03
C ASN A 26 -4.81 -4.57 -4.96
N GLY A 27 -5.11 -5.12 -6.13
CA GLY A 27 -4.12 -5.57 -7.12
C GLY A 27 -3.44 -4.44 -7.93
N TYR A 28 -3.46 -3.21 -7.44
CA TYR A 28 -2.85 -2.07 -8.12
C TYR A 28 -1.43 -1.85 -7.57
N PRO A 29 -0.42 -1.66 -8.45
CA PRO A 29 0.96 -1.48 -8.02
C PRO A 29 1.11 -0.17 -7.25
N TYR A 30 1.67 -0.25 -6.04
CA TYR A 30 1.97 0.90 -5.20
C TYR A 30 3.45 0.91 -4.85
N LYS A 31 4.03 2.11 -4.67
CA LYS A 31 5.40 2.25 -4.17
C LYS A 31 5.41 3.32 -3.10
N GLN A 32 6.00 2.99 -1.96
CA GLN A 32 6.27 3.99 -0.93
C GLN A 32 7.49 4.83 -1.36
N PRO A 33 7.40 6.17 -1.35
CA PRO A 33 8.54 7.04 -1.52
C PRO A 33 9.59 6.80 -0.43
N PRO A 34 10.89 6.98 -0.72
CA PRO A 34 11.93 6.76 0.27
C PRO A 34 11.80 7.72 1.46
N LEU A 35 11.69 7.19 2.67
CA LEU A 35 11.58 8.01 3.89
C LEU A 35 12.87 8.76 4.27
N ARG A 36 13.96 8.57 3.52
CA ARG A 36 15.24 9.26 3.69
C ARG A 36 15.84 9.49 2.32
N LYS A 37 16.40 10.67 2.09
CA LYS A 37 17.07 11.01 0.83
C LYS A 37 18.15 9.97 0.51
N GLY A 38 18.14 9.44 -0.71
CA GLY A 38 19.11 8.44 -1.18
C GLY A 38 18.67 6.98 -1.03
N ASN A 39 17.58 6.69 -0.30
CA ASN A 39 17.02 5.34 -0.25
C ASN A 39 16.19 5.03 -1.51
N PRO A 40 16.03 3.74 -1.87
CA PRO A 40 15.16 3.36 -2.98
C PRO A 40 13.69 3.47 -2.60
N TRP A 41 12.84 3.58 -3.62
CA TRP A 41 11.40 3.37 -3.48
C TRP A 41 11.10 1.92 -3.09
N ILE A 42 10.15 1.73 -2.19
CA ILE A 42 9.81 0.41 -1.64
C ILE A 42 8.51 -0.09 -2.30
N PRO A 43 8.53 -1.22 -3.02
CA PRO A 43 7.31 -1.82 -3.56
C PRO A 43 6.38 -2.26 -2.43
N LEU A 44 5.12 -1.82 -2.46
CA LEU A 44 4.07 -2.17 -1.51
C LEU A 44 2.75 -2.40 -2.25
N MET A 45 1.72 -2.79 -1.51
CA MET A 45 0.34 -2.88 -1.96
C MET A 45 -0.58 -2.19 -0.96
N LEU A 46 -1.76 -1.75 -1.43
CA LEU A 46 -2.77 -1.17 -0.56
C LEU A 46 -3.86 -2.20 -0.24
N MET A 47 -4.21 -2.32 1.03
CA MET A 47 -5.43 -2.98 1.47
C MET A 47 -6.49 -1.96 1.91
N SER A 48 -7.74 -2.22 1.60
CA SER A 48 -8.90 -1.37 1.93
C SER A 48 -9.96 -2.13 2.73
N TRP A 49 -10.77 -1.41 3.49
CA TRP A 49 -11.89 -1.95 4.27
C TRP A 49 -13.02 -0.90 4.26
N PRO A 50 -14.31 -1.28 4.24
CA PRO A 50 -14.87 -2.64 4.27
C PRO A 50 -15.07 -3.28 2.88
N SER A 51 -14.56 -2.65 1.81
CA SER A 51 -14.74 -3.12 0.44
C SER A 51 -13.45 -2.95 -0.36
N PRO A 52 -13.29 -3.68 -1.49
CA PRO A 52 -12.24 -3.37 -2.46
C PRO A 52 -12.48 -1.97 -3.06
N ILE A 53 -11.42 -1.37 -3.58
CA ILE A 53 -11.50 -0.06 -4.25
C ILE A 53 -11.31 -0.22 -5.76
N SER A 54 -11.90 0.70 -6.52
CA SER A 54 -11.65 0.80 -7.96
C SER A 54 -10.25 1.35 -8.24
N ARG A 55 -9.81 1.24 -9.48
CA ARG A 55 -8.55 1.84 -9.96
C ARG A 55 -8.54 3.35 -9.73
N GLU A 56 -9.63 4.03 -10.05
CA GLU A 56 -9.77 5.48 -9.89
C GLU A 56 -9.65 5.89 -8.41
N THR A 57 -10.34 5.18 -7.51
CA THR A 57 -10.22 5.42 -6.07
C THR A 57 -8.81 5.16 -5.57
N PHE A 58 -8.16 4.10 -6.05
CA PHE A 58 -6.76 3.82 -5.73
C PHE A 58 -5.82 4.94 -6.15
N GLU A 59 -5.94 5.44 -7.38
CA GLU A 59 -5.11 6.54 -7.91
C GLU A 59 -5.30 7.82 -7.09
N ASN A 60 -6.53 8.13 -6.70
CA ASN A 60 -6.84 9.25 -5.81
C ASN A 60 -6.20 9.09 -4.42
N TYR A 61 -6.23 7.89 -3.84
CA TYR A 61 -5.59 7.62 -2.55
C TYR A 61 -4.07 7.69 -2.64
N GLN A 62 -3.47 7.14 -3.71
CA GLN A 62 -2.03 7.23 -3.96
C GLN A 62 -1.58 8.69 -4.02
N LYS A 63 -2.29 9.53 -4.80
CA LYS A 63 -2.03 10.96 -4.89
C LYS A 63 -2.11 11.63 -3.51
N LEU A 64 -3.17 11.35 -2.75
CA LEU A 64 -3.35 11.90 -1.42
C LEU A 64 -2.24 11.50 -0.44
N LEU A 65 -1.80 10.24 -0.48
CA LEU A 65 -0.69 9.74 0.35
C LEU A 65 0.61 10.47 0.00
N TYR A 66 0.95 10.56 -1.28
CA TYR A 66 2.16 11.27 -1.72
C TYR A 66 2.11 12.74 -1.32
N GLU A 67 0.97 13.38 -1.56
CA GLU A 67 0.77 14.79 -1.29
C GLU A 67 0.60 15.13 0.19
N ARG A 68 0.17 14.25 1.08
CA ARG A 68 -0.14 14.63 2.47
C ARG A 68 0.68 13.90 3.53
N VAL A 69 1.14 12.70 3.22
CA VAL A 69 1.92 11.86 4.14
C VAL A 69 3.40 11.95 3.81
N TYR A 70 3.76 11.86 2.53
CA TYR A 70 5.15 11.80 2.09
C TYR A 70 5.78 13.15 1.70
N LYS A 71 5.10 14.29 1.93
CA LYS A 71 5.53 15.65 1.54
C LYS A 71 7.01 15.98 1.82
N SER A 72 7.60 15.40 2.86
CA SER A 72 8.96 15.72 3.30
C SER A 72 10.07 14.99 2.52
N TYR A 73 9.71 14.11 1.57
CA TYR A 73 10.67 13.22 0.91
C TYR A 73 10.48 13.07 -0.61
N ILE A 74 9.60 13.87 -1.21
CA ILE A 74 9.44 14.02 -2.66
C ILE A 74 10.16 15.29 -3.10
#